data_AF-A0A060C1J8-F1
#
_entry.id   AF-A0A060C1J8-F1
#
_cell.length_a   1.000
_cell.length_b   1.000
_cell.length_c   1.000
_cell.angle_alpha   90.00
_cell.angle_beta   90.00
_cell.angle_gamma   90.00
#
_symmetry.space_group_name_H-M   'P 1'
#
loop_
_entity.id
_entity.type
_entity.pdbx_description
1 polymer ?
#
loop_
_entity_poly.entity_id
_entity_poly.type
_entity_poly.pdbx_seq_one_letter_code
_entity_poly.pdbx_strand_id
1 'polypeptide(L)'
;HQGDIQLGVVVADGRYRGHLGYVDRRAVYGSRLALLAQIEILTADGSTQRVVTDERWMVGHGPIRHADPIHGERVDLRVDSRWLEPGQLPPGARAAVLHRGHVTRRLVAEDVDRVQQIGQRSAVSHVSPSARRCSTSVRISQAQRA
;
A
#
# COMPACT_ATOMS: atom_id res chain seq x y z
N HIS A 1 -7.77 9.50 25.20
CA HIS A 1 -7.55 10.87 24.69
C HIS A 1 -8.68 11.22 23.75
N GLN A 2 -9.20 12.46 23.80
CA GLN A 2 -10.16 12.96 22.83
C GLN A 2 -9.40 13.67 21.71
N GLY A 3 -9.78 13.42 20.46
CA GLY A 3 -9.18 14.02 19.28
C GLY A 3 -9.77 13.41 18.01
N ASP A 4 -9.64 14.13 16.91
CA ASP A 4 -10.09 13.66 15.60
C ASP A 4 -9.16 12.56 15.09
N ILE A 5 -9.74 11.45 14.63
CA ILE A 5 -9.01 10.33 14.05
C ILE A 5 -9.36 10.26 12.57
N GLN A 6 -8.34 10.38 11.72
CA GLN A 6 -8.45 10.12 10.29
C GLN A 6 -7.98 8.69 10.01
N LEU A 7 -8.79 7.92 9.28
CA LEU A 7 -8.44 6.59 8.81
C LEU A 7 -8.23 6.64 7.31
N GLY A 8 -7.06 6.20 6.86
CA GLY A 8 -6.70 6.15 5.46
C GLY A 8 -6.15 4.80 5.06
N VAL A 9 -6.55 4.32 3.89
CA VAL A 9 -6.08 3.05 3.34
C VAL A 9 -5.71 3.25 1.87
N VAL A 10 -4.53 2.76 1.50
CA VAL A 10 -4.12 2.65 0.10
C VAL A 10 -4.48 1.26 -0.40
N VAL A 11 -5.23 1.17 -1.49
CA VAL A 11 -5.55 -0.09 -2.15
C VAL A 11 -4.77 -0.17 -3.46
N ALA A 12 -3.79 -1.07 -3.53
CA ALA A 12 -2.97 -1.30 -4.72
C ALA A 12 -3.56 -2.38 -5.64
N ASP A 13 -3.01 -2.54 -6.84
CA ASP A 13 -3.48 -3.56 -7.80
C ASP A 13 -3.26 -4.98 -7.27
N GLY A 14 -2.09 -5.22 -6.67
CA GLY A 14 -1.70 -6.50 -6.09
C GLY A 14 -1.87 -7.68 -7.06
N ARG A 15 -1.99 -8.90 -6.53
CA ARG A 15 -2.31 -10.07 -7.36
C ARG A 15 -3.76 -10.08 -7.84
N TYR A 16 -4.65 -9.33 -7.19
CA TYR A 16 -6.09 -9.33 -7.50
C TYR A 16 -6.37 -8.76 -8.90
N ARG A 17 -5.86 -7.53 -9.15
CA ARG A 17 -6.05 -6.80 -10.41
C ARG A 17 -4.76 -6.63 -11.23
N GLY A 18 -3.60 -6.68 -10.58
CA GLY A 18 -2.30 -6.50 -11.24
C GLY A 18 -1.93 -7.67 -12.14
N HIS A 19 -0.72 -7.60 -12.68
CA HIS A 19 -0.18 -8.64 -13.55
C HIS A 19 0.36 -9.81 -12.73
N LEU A 20 0.15 -11.02 -13.25
CA LEU A 20 0.48 -12.25 -12.54
C LEU A 20 1.06 -13.32 -13.44
N GLY A 21 2.10 -13.98 -12.92
CA GLY A 21 2.72 -15.15 -13.50
C GLY A 21 3.59 -14.83 -14.71
N TYR A 22 4.25 -15.86 -15.24
CA TYR A 22 5.14 -15.74 -16.40
C TYR A 22 4.43 -15.20 -17.64
N VAL A 23 3.14 -15.49 -17.79
CA VAL A 23 2.31 -15.04 -18.91
C VAL A 23 1.78 -13.60 -18.77
N ASP A 24 2.21 -12.89 -17.72
CA ASP A 24 1.89 -11.47 -17.48
C ASP A 24 0.39 -11.15 -17.57
N ARG A 25 -0.46 -12.05 -17.05
CA ARG A 25 -1.92 -11.88 -17.15
C ARG A 25 -2.41 -10.88 -16.12
N ARG A 26 -3.13 -9.87 -16.56
CA ARG A 26 -3.75 -8.85 -15.71
C ARG A 26 -5.17 -9.22 -15.29
N ALA A 27 -5.59 -8.76 -14.11
CA ALA A 27 -6.97 -8.84 -13.62
C ALA A 27 -7.54 -10.26 -13.53
N VAL A 28 -6.70 -11.22 -13.11
CA VAL A 28 -7.06 -12.65 -13.00
C VAL A 28 -8.25 -12.88 -12.06
N TYR A 29 -8.37 -12.09 -10.99
CA TYR A 29 -9.45 -12.25 -10.00
C TYR A 29 -10.56 -11.19 -10.12
N GLY A 30 -10.24 -10.03 -10.68
CA GLY A 30 -11.21 -8.97 -10.91
C GLY A 30 -10.58 -7.69 -11.43
N SER A 31 -11.41 -6.84 -12.05
CA SER A 31 -10.97 -5.59 -12.69
C SER A 31 -11.17 -4.35 -11.82
N ARG A 32 -11.79 -4.47 -10.64
CA ARG A 32 -12.14 -3.35 -9.77
C ARG A 32 -11.58 -3.56 -8.36
N LEU A 33 -10.87 -2.56 -7.85
CA LEU A 33 -10.42 -2.55 -6.46
C LEU A 33 -11.58 -2.26 -5.52
N ALA A 34 -11.54 -2.89 -4.35
CA ALA A 34 -12.46 -2.70 -3.26
C ALA A 34 -11.72 -2.85 -1.94
N LEU A 35 -12.25 -2.21 -0.89
CA LEU A 35 -11.81 -2.37 0.48
C LEU A 35 -12.98 -2.89 1.30
N LEU A 36 -12.70 -3.82 2.19
CA LEU A 36 -13.59 -4.22 3.27
C LEU A 36 -12.82 -4.05 4.58
N ALA A 37 -13.32 -3.20 5.46
CA ALA A 37 -12.71 -2.98 6.77
C ALA A 37 -13.78 -2.77 7.84
N GLN A 38 -13.48 -3.24 9.05
CA GLN A 38 -14.25 -3.02 10.26
C GLN A 38 -13.27 -2.78 11.39
N ILE A 39 -13.48 -1.69 12.12
CA ILE A 39 -12.73 -1.33 13.32
C ILE A 39 -13.72 -1.31 14.46
N GLU A 40 -13.41 -2.04 15.53
CA GLU A 40 -14.19 -2.07 16.75
C GLU A 40 -13.41 -1.34 17.85
N ILE A 41 -14.04 -0.32 18.43
CA ILE A 41 -13.47 0.51 19.49
C ILE A 41 -14.22 0.17 20.78
N LEU A 42 -13.55 -0.55 21.68
CA LEU A 42 -14.03 -0.79 23.04
C LEU A 42 -13.71 0.42 23.90
N THR A 43 -14.75 1.05 24.46
CA THR A 43 -14.62 2.22 25.32
C THR A 43 -14.56 1.82 26.79
N ALA A 44 -14.11 2.73 27.65
CA ALA A 44 -13.94 2.48 29.08
C ALA A 44 -15.25 2.18 29.83
N ASP A 45 -16.40 2.60 29.27
CA ASP A 45 -17.74 2.30 29.78
C ASP A 45 -18.26 0.91 29.34
N GLY A 46 -17.46 0.16 28.57
CA GLY A 46 -17.82 -1.17 28.07
C GLY A 46 -18.65 -1.17 26.78
N SER A 47 -18.98 -0.01 26.22
CA SER A 47 -19.64 0.05 24.91
C SER A 47 -18.68 -0.22 23.74
N THR A 48 -19.21 -0.59 22.58
CA THR A 48 -18.41 -0.84 21.37
C THR A 48 -18.90 0.06 20.24
N GLN A 49 -18.04 0.94 19.78
CA GLN A 49 -18.27 1.71 18.55
C GLN A 49 -17.67 0.96 17.36
N ARG A 50 -18.40 0.91 16.24
CA ARG A 50 -17.92 0.31 15.00
C ARG A 50 -17.74 1.35 13.91
N VAL A 51 -16.60 1.30 13.24
CA VAL A 51 -16.34 2.02 11.99
C VAL A 51 -16.19 0.98 10.89
N VAL A 52 -17.08 0.98 9.91
CA VAL A 52 -17.10 0.02 8.81
C VAL A 52 -16.93 0.73 7.47
N THR A 53 -16.46 0.00 6.46
CA THR A 53 -16.50 0.48 5.07
C THR A 53 -17.94 0.61 4.58
N ASP A 54 -18.33 1.81 4.17
CA ASP A 54 -19.65 2.16 3.64
C ASP A 54 -19.54 3.30 2.58
N GLU A 55 -20.66 3.82 2.10
CA GLU A 55 -20.69 4.92 1.12
C GLU A 55 -20.22 6.28 1.66
N ARG A 56 -19.96 6.42 2.98
CA ARG A 56 -19.46 7.67 3.58
C ARG A 56 -17.95 7.83 3.44
N TRP A 57 -17.25 6.76 3.06
CA TRP A 57 -15.82 6.82 2.77
C TRP A 57 -15.55 7.68 1.53
N MET A 58 -14.45 8.42 1.57
CA MET A 58 -13.96 9.20 0.44
C MET A 58 -12.82 8.46 -0.25
N VAL A 59 -12.84 8.41 -1.58
CA VAL A 59 -11.82 7.77 -2.41
C VAL A 59 -11.21 8.78 -3.38
N GLY A 60 -9.89 8.74 -3.54
CA GLY A 60 -9.15 9.57 -4.47
C GLY A 60 -7.78 8.98 -4.77
N HIS A 61 -6.99 9.65 -5.61
CA HIS A 61 -5.64 9.19 -5.95
C HIS A 61 -4.59 9.89 -5.10
N GLY A 62 -3.70 9.11 -4.49
CA GLY A 62 -2.50 9.59 -3.83
C GLY A 62 -1.27 9.64 -4.76
N PRO A 63 -0.05 9.75 -4.18
CA PRO A 63 1.19 9.81 -4.96
C PRO A 63 1.51 8.52 -5.70
N ILE A 64 1.09 7.36 -5.20
CA ILE A 64 1.24 6.07 -5.88
C ILE A 64 0.30 6.04 -7.08
N ARG A 65 0.86 6.13 -8.29
CA ARG A 65 0.11 6.13 -9.56
C ARG A 65 -0.04 4.74 -10.15
N HIS A 66 0.86 3.84 -9.81
CA HIS A 66 0.85 2.43 -10.21
C HIS A 66 1.65 1.62 -9.19
N ALA A 67 1.17 0.44 -8.83
CA ALA A 67 1.85 -0.50 -7.94
C ALA A 67 1.45 -1.92 -8.32
N ASP A 68 2.38 -2.64 -8.96
CA ASP A 68 2.15 -3.94 -9.58
C ASP A 68 3.28 -4.91 -9.21
N PRO A 69 2.97 -6.18 -8.89
CA PRO A 69 4.00 -7.15 -8.50
C PRO A 69 5.05 -7.45 -9.58
N ILE A 70 4.70 -7.29 -10.87
CA ILE A 70 5.58 -7.56 -12.01
C ILE A 70 6.18 -6.27 -12.55
N HIS A 71 5.35 -5.23 -12.72
CA HIS A 71 5.76 -3.97 -13.36
C HIS A 71 6.29 -2.91 -12.37
N GLY A 72 6.35 -3.23 -11.08
CA GLY A 72 6.90 -2.37 -10.05
C GLY A 72 5.96 -1.22 -9.66
N GLU A 73 6.55 -0.17 -9.08
CA GLU A 73 5.82 0.97 -8.54
C GLU A 73 6.23 2.27 -9.23
N ARG A 74 5.24 3.14 -9.48
CA ARG A 74 5.47 4.52 -9.93
C ARG A 74 4.81 5.50 -8.96
N VAL A 75 5.63 6.35 -8.36
CA VAL A 75 5.22 7.37 -7.39
C VAL A 75 5.47 8.76 -7.97
N ASP A 76 4.45 9.62 -7.94
CA ASP A 76 4.56 11.04 -8.28
C ASP A 76 4.82 11.86 -7.02
N LEU A 77 6.09 12.22 -6.80
CA LEU A 77 6.54 12.95 -5.61
C LEU A 77 6.04 14.41 -5.53
N ARG A 78 5.37 14.91 -6.57
CA ARG A 78 4.74 16.25 -6.56
C ARG A 78 3.40 16.24 -5.83
N VAL A 79 2.83 15.06 -5.58
CA VAL A 79 1.58 14.89 -4.84
C VAL A 79 1.92 14.49 -3.42
N ASP A 80 1.41 15.25 -2.45
CA ASP A 80 1.63 14.95 -1.04
C ASP A 80 0.68 13.87 -0.51
N SER A 81 1.01 13.34 0.67
CA SER A 81 0.19 12.36 1.40
C SER A 81 -0.56 12.97 2.59
N ARG A 82 -0.77 14.30 2.61
CA ARG A 82 -1.42 14.99 3.74
C ARG A 82 -2.88 14.61 3.92
N TRP A 83 -3.48 13.89 2.99
CA TRP A 83 -4.82 13.32 3.11
C TRP A 83 -4.99 12.34 4.29
N LEU A 84 -3.89 11.90 4.92
CA LEU A 84 -3.89 11.15 6.17
C LEU A 84 -4.05 12.03 7.42
N GLU A 85 -3.87 13.34 7.30
CA GLU A 85 -4.11 14.28 8.40
C GLU A 85 -5.62 14.52 8.58
N PRO A 86 -6.10 14.75 9.82
CA PRO A 86 -7.50 15.07 10.10
C PRO A 86 -8.05 16.20 9.22
N GLY A 87 -9.21 15.95 8.62
CA GLY A 87 -9.92 16.92 7.78
C GLY A 87 -9.34 17.13 6.37
N GLN A 88 -8.26 16.43 6.01
CA GLN A 88 -7.72 16.47 4.65
C GLN A 88 -8.29 15.33 3.79
N LEU A 89 -8.40 15.59 2.48
CA LEU A 89 -8.86 14.61 1.49
C LEU A 89 -7.86 14.49 0.35
N PRO A 90 -7.75 13.32 -0.31
CA PRO A 90 -6.92 13.19 -1.48
C PRO A 90 -7.46 14.04 -2.64
N PRO A 91 -6.60 14.50 -3.57
CA PRO A 91 -7.05 15.22 -4.75
C PRO A 91 -8.13 14.46 -5.54
N GLY A 92 -9.20 15.17 -5.93
CA GLY A 92 -10.31 14.58 -6.67
C GLY A 92 -11.14 13.58 -5.86
N ALA A 93 -11.13 13.69 -4.53
CA ALA A 93 -11.92 12.83 -3.65
C ALA A 93 -13.40 12.83 -4.04
N ARG A 94 -13.98 11.63 -4.04
CA ARG A 94 -15.41 11.39 -4.27
C ARG A 94 -15.91 10.33 -3.31
N ALA A 95 -17.22 10.28 -3.07
CA ALA A 95 -17.82 9.24 -2.25
C ALA A 95 -17.52 7.84 -2.83
N ALA A 96 -17.25 6.89 -1.93
CA ALA A 96 -17.08 5.50 -2.28
C ALA A 96 -18.39 4.94 -2.86
N VAL A 97 -18.27 4.05 -3.83
CA VAL A 97 -19.42 3.34 -4.38
C VAL A 97 -19.41 1.92 -3.86
N LEU A 98 -20.47 1.55 -3.14
CA LEU A 98 -20.63 0.22 -2.60
C LEU A 98 -20.55 -0.83 -3.71
N HIS A 99 -19.64 -1.79 -3.55
CA HIS A 99 -19.55 -2.92 -4.46
C HIS A 99 -20.62 -3.95 -4.09
N ARG A 100 -21.77 -3.90 -4.77
CA ARG A 100 -22.92 -4.81 -4.53
C ARG A 100 -22.75 -6.22 -5.12
N GLY A 101 -21.52 -6.60 -5.52
CA GLY A 101 -21.23 -7.94 -5.97
C GLY A 101 -21.33 -8.93 -4.80
N HIS A 102 -21.93 -10.10 -5.03
CA HIS A 102 -21.92 -11.17 -4.04
C HIS A 102 -20.48 -11.67 -3.86
N VAL A 103 -19.89 -11.42 -2.69
CA VAL A 103 -18.68 -12.14 -2.27
C VAL A 103 -19.10 -13.57 -2.00
N THR A 104 -18.98 -14.43 -3.01
CA THR A 104 -19.37 -15.85 -2.92
C THR A 104 -18.41 -16.68 -2.06
N ARG A 105 -17.24 -16.12 -1.72
CA ARG A 105 -16.20 -16.81 -0.95
C ARG A 105 -16.22 -16.35 0.50
N ARG A 106 -16.11 -17.32 1.40
CA ARG A 106 -15.98 -17.08 2.84
C ARG A 106 -14.65 -16.38 3.14
N LEU A 107 -14.70 -15.33 3.94
CA LEU A 107 -13.49 -14.74 4.53
C LEU A 107 -12.97 -15.67 5.62
N VAL A 108 -11.68 -15.97 5.56
CA VAL A 108 -10.99 -16.83 6.52
C VAL A 108 -9.89 -16.00 7.16
N ALA A 109 -9.74 -16.11 8.48
CA ALA A 109 -8.63 -15.48 9.19
C ALA A 109 -7.31 -16.01 8.64
N GLU A 110 -6.34 -15.12 8.46
CA GLU A 110 -5.01 -15.50 8.02
C GLU A 110 -4.31 -16.32 9.12
N ASP A 111 -3.73 -17.46 8.75
CA ASP A 111 -3.06 -18.42 9.65
C ASP A 111 -1.56 -18.52 9.35
N VAL A 112 -1.02 -17.56 8.61
CA VAL A 112 0.40 -17.47 8.26
C VAL A 112 0.97 -16.17 8.77
N ASP A 113 2.28 -16.17 9.03
CA ASP A 113 2.97 -14.96 9.45
C ASP A 113 2.89 -13.87 8.39
N ARG A 114 2.66 -12.64 8.86
CA ARG A 114 2.66 -11.45 8.01
C ARG A 114 4.02 -11.28 7.34
N VAL A 115 4.01 -10.89 6.07
CA VAL A 115 5.21 -10.42 5.37
C VAL A 115 5.77 -9.18 6.09
N GLN A 116 7.00 -9.28 6.58
CA GLN A 116 7.69 -8.20 7.29
C GLN A 116 9.04 -7.90 6.65
N GLN A 117 9.50 -6.67 6.81
CA GLN A 117 10.89 -6.32 6.51
C GLN A 117 11.80 -6.93 7.59
N ILE A 118 12.63 -7.90 7.21
CA ILE A 118 13.53 -8.61 8.13
C ILE A 118 14.93 -8.00 8.24
N GLY A 119 15.20 -6.92 7.50
CA GLY A 119 16.48 -6.23 7.54
C GLY A 119 16.63 -5.23 6.40
N GLN A 120 17.77 -4.54 6.40
CA GLN A 120 18.18 -3.62 5.36
C GLN A 120 19.62 -3.95 4.96
N ARG A 121 19.91 -3.86 3.67
CA ARG A 121 21.27 -4.01 3.13
C ARG A 121 21.67 -2.71 2.45
N SER A 122 22.79 -2.13 2.88
CA SER A 122 23.37 -0.98 2.19
C SER A 122 24.04 -1.44 0.90
N ALA A 123 24.00 -0.59 -0.13
CA ALA A 123 24.77 -0.82 -1.34
C ALA A 123 26.27 -0.89 -0.98
N VAL A 124 26.96 -1.95 -1.41
CA VAL A 124 28.39 -2.16 -1.14
C VAL A 124 29.28 -1.68 -2.29
N SER A 125 28.72 -1.51 -3.48
CA SER A 125 29.39 -1.00 -4.66
C SER A 125 28.39 -0.32 -5.60
N HIS A 126 28.90 0.55 -6.47
CA HIS A 126 28.12 1.21 -7.52
C HIS A 126 28.95 1.25 -8.80
N VAL A 127 28.36 0.81 -9.91
CA VAL A 127 28.98 0.83 -11.23
C VAL A 127 27.97 1.46 -12.20
N SER A 128 28.42 2.44 -12.98
CA SER A 128 27.61 3.05 -14.05
C SER A 128 28.11 2.54 -15.42
N PRO A 129 27.55 1.43 -15.94
CA PRO A 129 28.05 0.80 -17.17
C PRO A 129 27.79 1.63 -18.43
N SER A 130 26.79 2.51 -18.41
CA SER A 130 26.61 3.52 -19.47
C SER A 130 27.27 4.82 -19.03
N ALA A 131 28.23 5.33 -19.80
CA ALA A 131 29.17 6.40 -19.46
C ALA A 131 28.56 7.82 -19.27
N ARG A 132 27.50 7.97 -18.47
CA ARG A 132 27.19 9.24 -17.80
C ARG A 132 27.90 9.24 -16.46
N ARG A 133 28.99 10.01 -16.37
CA ARG A 133 29.89 10.09 -15.22
C ARG A 133 29.11 10.47 -13.95
N CYS A 134 29.00 9.55 -13.00
CA CYS A 134 28.99 9.88 -11.59
C CYS A 134 30.31 9.38 -11.02
N SER A 135 31.27 10.29 -10.84
CA SER A 135 32.50 9.97 -10.11
C SER A 135 32.17 9.89 -8.62
N THR A 136 32.10 8.68 -8.10
CA THR A 136 32.20 8.45 -6.65
C THR A 136 33.20 7.33 -6.45
N SER A 137 34.37 7.68 -5.94
CA SER A 137 35.45 6.75 -5.64
C SER A 137 35.08 5.95 -4.40
N VAL A 138 35.00 4.61 -4.50
CA VAL A 138 34.92 3.72 -3.34
C VAL A 138 36.16 2.83 -3.36
N ARG A 139 37.00 2.92 -2.32
CA ARG A 139 38.03 1.92 -2.03
C ARG A 139 37.45 0.90 -1.04
N ILE A 140 37.68 -0.38 -1.33
CA ILE A 140 37.33 -1.51 -0.47
C ILE A 140 38.61 -1.96 0.23
N SER A 141 38.57 -2.11 1.55
CA SER A 141 39.46 -3.04 2.27
C SER A 141 38.60 -4.09 2.96
N GLN A 142 38.81 -5.35 2.60
CA GLN A 142 38.35 -6.47 3.43
C GLN A 142 39.34 -6.63 4.57
N ALA A 143 38.83 -6.64 5.80
CA ALA A 143 39.51 -7.31 6.90
C ALA A 143 38.66 -8.53 7.27
N GLN A 144 39.07 -9.71 6.79
CA GLN A 144 38.75 -10.96 7.47
C GLN A 144 39.50 -11.00 8.80
N ARG A 145 38.86 -11.54 9.83
CA ARG A 145 39.42 -12.35 10.93
C ARG A 145 38.21 -12.98 11.63
N ALA A 146 38.06 -14.31 11.53
CA ALA A 146 38.67 -15.37 12.34
C ALA A 146 37.83 -15.61 13.60
#